data_AF-A0A3D1D3R4-F1
#
_entry.id   AF-A0A3D1D3R4-F1
#
_cell.length_a   1.000
_cell.length_b   1.000
_cell.length_c   1.000
_cell.angle_alpha   90.00
_cell.angle_beta   90.00
_cell.angle_gamma   90.00
#
_symmetry.space_group_name_H-M   'P 1'
#
loop_
_entity.id
_entity.type
_entity.pdbx_description
1 polymer ?
#
loop_
_entity_poly.entity_id
_entity_poly.type
_entity_poly.pdbx_seq_one_letter_code
_entity_poly.pdbx_strand_id
1 'polypeptide(L)' 'MSIKLKRSDDEMRWKTLSSEYVVKEPWMTVRKDKLLLPDGRVKDDYWS' A
#
# COMPACT_ATOMS: atom_id res chain seq x y z
N MET A 1 -34.38 1.84 -10.97
CA MET A 1 -33.17 2.67 -11.20
C MET A 1 -32.01 2.10 -10.39
N SER A 2 -30.98 1.57 -11.06
CA SER A 2 -29.78 1.06 -10.40
C SER A 2 -28.81 2.21 -10.16
N ILE A 3 -28.74 2.67 -8.91
CA ILE A 3 -27.83 3.74 -8.49
C ILE A 3 -26.42 3.16 -8.52
N LYS A 4 -25.61 3.49 -9.54
CA LYS A 4 -24.18 3.17 -9.54
C LYS A 4 -23.51 4.03 -8.48
N LEU A 5 -23.20 3.44 -7.30
CA LEU A 5 -22.28 4.05 -6.35
C LEU A 5 -20.94 4.26 -7.07
N LYS A 6 -20.61 5.51 -7.39
CA LYS A 6 -19.25 5.89 -7.75
C LYS A 6 -18.43 5.82 -6.46
N ARG A 7 -17.48 4.87 -6.38
CA ARG A 7 -16.46 4.88 -5.32
C ARG A 7 -15.76 6.23 -5.32
N SER A 8 -15.53 6.79 -4.13
CA SER A 8 -14.85 8.08 -3.99
C SER A 8 -13.39 7.95 -4.41
N ASP A 9 -12.78 9.01 -4.96
CA ASP A 9 -11.35 9.01 -5.38
C ASP A 9 -10.43 8.57 -4.23
N ASP A 10 -10.80 8.90 -2.99
CA ASP A 10 -10.07 8.51 -1.78
C ASP A 10 -10.08 6.98 -1.54
N GLU A 11 -11.16 6.29 -1.91
CA GLU A 11 -11.24 4.83 -1.86
C GLU A 11 -10.39 4.15 -2.93
N MET A 12 -9.93 4.89 -3.96
CA MET A 12 -9.05 4.35 -5.01
C MET A 12 -7.55 4.53 -4.69
N ARG A 13 -7.20 5.23 -3.60
CA ARG A 13 -5.81 5.42 -3.20
C ARG A 13 -5.30 4.23 -2.40
N TRP A 14 -4.09 3.76 -2.71
CA TRP A 14 -3.39 2.87 -1.81
C TRP A 14 -3.01 3.62 -0.53
N LYS A 15 -3.02 2.92 0.61
CA LYS A 15 -2.60 3.46 1.90
C LYS A 15 -1.45 2.64 2.44
N THR A 16 -0.31 3.25 2.71
CA THR A 16 0.79 2.57 3.40
C THR A 16 0.39 2.31 4.85
N LEU A 17 0.33 1.04 5.24
CA LEU A 17 0.02 0.59 6.61
C LEU A 17 1.27 0.61 7.49
N SER A 18 2.38 0.13 6.95
CA SER A 18 3.63 0.00 7.69
C SER A 18 4.80 -0.03 6.71
N SER A 19 5.93 0.50 7.14
CA SER A 19 7.18 0.50 6.38
C SER A 19 8.27 0.01 7.32
N GLU A 20 8.85 -1.14 7.02
CA GLU A 20 9.89 -1.75 7.83
C GLU A 20 11.22 -1.75 7.07
N TYR A 21 12.30 -1.39 7.74
CA TYR A 21 13.64 -1.48 7.17
C TYR A 21 14.19 -2.89 7.41
N VAL A 22 14.35 -3.65 6.33
CA VAL A 22 14.92 -5.00 6.38
C VAL A 22 16.45 -4.92 6.41
N VAL A 23 17.01 -3.99 5.64
CA VAL A 23 18.44 -3.69 5.61
C VAL A 23 18.61 -2.18 5.62
N LYS A 24 19.49 -1.67 6.48
CA LYS A 24 19.81 -0.24 6.56
C LYS A 24 21.32 -0.05 6.67
N GLU A 25 22.00 -0.44 5.61
CA GLU A 25 23.44 -0.30 5.47
C GLU A 25 23.78 0.91 4.57
N PRO A 26 24.97 1.51 4.71
CA PRO A 26 25.36 2.69 3.93
C PRO A 26 25.42 2.43 2.41
N TRP A 27 25.53 1.17 2.00
CA TRP A 27 25.59 0.74 0.60
C TRP A 27 24.28 0.10 0.10
N MET A 28 23.32 -0.19 1.00
CA MET A 28 22.04 -0.80 0.65
C MET A 28 20.99 -0.52 1.72
N THR A 29 19.89 0.08 1.30
CA THR A 29 18.69 0.19 2.12
C THR A 29 17.59 -0.61 1.44
N VAL A 30 17.09 -1.63 2.12
CA VAL A 30 15.92 -2.39 1.69
C VAL A 30 14.80 -2.11 2.64
N ARG A 31 13.67 -1.70 2.09
CA ARG A 31 12.43 -1.59 2.85
C ARG A 31 11.38 -2.55 2.36
N LYS A 32 10.64 -3.08 3.33
CA LYS A 32 9.43 -3.83 3.10
C LYS A 32 8.26 -2.94 3.52
N ASP A 33 7.51 -2.49 2.53
CA ASP A 33 6.29 -1.69 2.74
C ASP A 33 5.07 -2.59 2.68
N LYS A 34 4.17 -2.39 3.64
CA LYS A 34 2.85 -3.00 3.70
C LYS A 34 1.83 -1.99 3.20
N LEU A 35 1.22 -2.27 2.06
CA LEU A 35 0.26 -1.40 1.39
C LEU A 35 -1.15 -1.98 1.53
N LEU A 36 -2.11 -1.14 1.91
CA LEU A 36 -3.53 -1.43 1.77
C LEU A 36 -3.96 -0.95 0.39
N LEU A 37 -4.35 -1.88 -0.45
CA LEU A 37 -4.93 -1.57 -1.74
C LEU A 37 -6.34 -1.00 -1.56
N PRO A 38 -6.80 -0.18 -2.53
CA PRO A 38 -8.16 0.36 -2.54
C PRO A 38 -9.26 -0.71 -2.54
N ASP A 39 -8.93 -1.94 -2.94
CA ASP A 39 -9.84 -3.09 -2.91
C ASP A 39 -10.01 -3.68 -1.49
N GLY A 40 -9.30 -3.15 -0.49
CA GLY A 40 -9.24 -3.68 0.88
C GLY A 40 -8.23 -4.81 1.08
N ARG A 41 -7.51 -5.19 0.02
CA ARG A 41 -6.45 -6.21 0.09
C ARG A 41 -5.18 -5.61 0.67
N VAL A 42 -4.56 -6.33 1.59
CA VAL A 42 -3.27 -5.96 2.15
C VAL A 42 -2.17 -6.63 1.34
N LYS A 43 -1.25 -5.85 0.79
CA LYS A 43 -0.06 -6.32 0.10
C LYS A 43 1.15 -6.03 0.98
N ASP A 44 1.69 -7.06 1.60
CA ASP A 44 2.90 -6.98 2.43
C ASP A 44 4.20 -7.18 1.64
N ASP A 45 4.13 -7.56 0.36
CA ASP A 45 5.29 -7.89 -0.47
C ASP A 45 5.79 -6.72 -1.35
N TYR A 46 5.67 -5.47 -0.87
CA TYR A 46 6.25 -4.35 -1.61
C TYR A 46 7.69 -4.10 -1.12
N TRP A 47 8.66 -4.44 -1.97
CA TRP A 47 10.08 -4.23 -1.69
C TRP A 47 10.55 -2.96 -2.40
N SER A 48 11.06 -1.99 -1.63
CA SER A 48 11.63 -0.73 -2.12
C SER A 48 13.11 -0.56 -1.78
#